data_AF-A0A7V1ZK77-F1
#
_entry.id   AF-A0A7V1ZK77-F1
#
_cell.length_a   1.000
_cell.length_b   1.000
_cell.length_c   1.000
_cell.angle_alpha   90.00
_cell.angle_beta   90.00
_cell.angle_gamma   90.00
#
_symmetry.space_group_name_H-M   'P 1'
#
loop_
_entity.id
_entity.type
_entity.pdbx_description
1 polymer ?
#
loop_
_entity_poly.entity_id
_entity_poly.type
_entity_poly.pdbx_seq_one_letter_code
_entity_poly.pdbx_strand_id
1 'polypeptide(L)'
;MPTRRGFIKATVKGGLGLISSFFMGSYEPSRFNFCQIIYRGNWDPRPRASRRLLSSLDIRTSVRVSFDRKTLNITDPDLFLYPFLYLAGDREFDPFTDEERKRLRRFLRLGGTVLIDDTSGEENSTFDTQIREEIREILPEYPLKQLPREHVLFKSFYLLHSASGRKIVKPYLEGVTFEDEDRTSIIYSRNDLGGAWSEDEFGRWQYECIPGGEAQRELAFRLGINIVVYVLTGNYKKDQIHTPFIRQREMSL
;
A
#
# COMPACT_ATOMS: atom_id res chain seq x y z
N MET A 1 30.92 -51.46 -34.09
CA MET A 1 30.90 -49.99 -34.03
C MET A 1 30.28 -49.44 -35.31
N PRO A 2 29.11 -48.81 -35.23
CA PRO A 2 28.71 -47.80 -36.23
C PRO A 2 28.29 -46.48 -35.58
N THR A 3 28.69 -45.39 -36.21
CA THR A 3 28.36 -43.99 -35.88
C THR A 3 27.39 -43.38 -36.90
N ARG A 4 26.53 -42.49 -36.36
CA ARG A 4 25.94 -41.26 -36.96
C ARG A 4 24.83 -41.32 -38.05
N ARG A 5 23.72 -40.65 -37.66
CA ARG A 5 22.84 -39.69 -38.39
C ARG A 5 21.67 -40.20 -39.26
N GLY A 6 20.50 -39.59 -39.01
CA GLY A 6 19.32 -39.54 -39.90
C GLY A 6 18.01 -39.45 -39.10
N PHE A 7 17.61 -38.28 -38.59
CA PHE A 7 16.53 -37.43 -39.14
C PHE A 7 15.25 -38.17 -39.57
N ILE A 8 14.19 -38.04 -38.77
CA ILE A 8 12.80 -38.21 -39.23
C ILE A 8 12.08 -36.87 -39.07
N LYS A 9 11.63 -36.32 -40.20
CA LYS A 9 10.62 -35.26 -40.28
C LYS A 9 9.25 -35.87 -40.01
N ALA A 10 8.43 -35.20 -39.20
CA ALA A 10 6.99 -35.22 -39.38
C ALA A 10 6.41 -33.88 -38.90
N THR A 11 5.91 -33.10 -39.86
CA THR A 11 5.22 -31.83 -39.67
C THR A 11 3.71 -32.06 -39.60
N VAL A 12 3.13 -31.66 -38.46
CA VAL A 12 1.85 -30.96 -38.21
C VAL A 12 0.62 -31.26 -39.09
N LYS A 13 -0.45 -31.70 -38.43
CA LYS A 13 -1.87 -31.29 -38.57
C LYS A 13 -2.59 -31.91 -37.36
N GLY A 14 -3.34 -31.25 -36.50
CA GLY A 14 -4.09 -30.02 -36.55
C GLY A 14 -5.30 -30.28 -35.65
N GLY A 15 -5.38 -29.60 -34.51
CA GLY A 15 -6.46 -29.78 -33.54
C GLY A 15 -6.46 -28.58 -32.59
N LEU A 16 -7.31 -27.61 -32.90
CA LEU A 16 -7.54 -26.39 -32.12
C LEU A 16 -8.02 -26.75 -30.70
N GLY A 17 -7.11 -26.70 -29.74
CA GLY A 17 -7.46 -26.37 -28.36
C GLY A 17 -7.24 -24.88 -28.18
N LEU A 18 -8.32 -24.10 -28.07
CA LEU A 18 -8.27 -22.72 -27.60
C LEU A 18 -7.78 -22.76 -26.13
N ILE A 19 -6.47 -22.63 -25.93
CA ILE A 19 -5.93 -22.26 -24.63
C ILE A 19 -6.26 -20.79 -24.47
N SER A 20 -7.27 -20.49 -23.66
CA SER A 20 -7.49 -19.15 -23.16
C SER A 20 -6.27 -18.77 -22.35
N SER A 21 -5.41 -17.93 -22.94
CA SER A 21 -4.33 -17.27 -22.23
C SER A 21 -4.94 -16.33 -21.19
N PHE A 22 -5.23 -16.85 -20.01
CA PHE A 22 -5.33 -16.04 -18.81
C PHE A 22 -3.98 -15.34 -18.66
N PHE A 23 -3.95 -14.04 -18.92
CA PHE A 23 -2.86 -13.17 -18.51
C PHE A 23 -2.89 -13.10 -16.98
N MET A 24 -2.40 -14.14 -16.35
CA MET A 24 -2.02 -14.13 -14.95
C MET A 24 -0.79 -13.24 -14.90
N GLY A 25 -0.99 -11.97 -14.56
CA GLY A 25 0.12 -11.04 -14.31
C GLY A 25 1.07 -11.74 -13.36
N SER A 26 2.32 -11.95 -13.80
CA SER A 26 3.31 -12.70 -13.05
C SER A 26 3.57 -11.97 -11.72
N TYR A 27 2.92 -12.44 -10.66
CA TYR A 27 3.29 -12.06 -9.31
C TYR A 27 4.74 -12.50 -9.10
N GLU A 28 5.66 -11.54 -9.11
CA GLU A 28 7.06 -11.76 -8.74
C GLU A 28 7.17 -11.50 -7.23
N PRO A 29 7.36 -12.53 -6.39
CA PRO A 29 7.38 -12.38 -4.92
C PRO A 29 8.47 -11.43 -4.42
N SER A 30 9.45 -11.11 -5.27
CA SER A 30 10.59 -10.25 -4.94
C SER A 30 10.34 -8.76 -5.15
N ARG A 31 9.20 -8.34 -5.72
CA ARG A 31 8.90 -6.94 -6.01
C ARG A 31 7.69 -6.41 -5.26
N PHE A 32 7.82 -5.20 -4.72
CA PHE A 32 6.70 -4.42 -4.22
C PHE A 32 5.80 -3.96 -5.37
N ASN A 33 4.49 -4.18 -5.23
CA ASN A 33 3.48 -3.74 -6.17
C ASN A 33 2.58 -2.69 -5.49
N PHE A 34 2.38 -1.56 -6.15
CA PHE A 34 1.39 -0.57 -5.69
C PHE A 34 0.01 -0.98 -6.20
N CYS A 35 -0.78 -1.61 -5.33
CA CYS A 35 -2.10 -2.14 -5.66
C CYS A 35 -3.21 -1.19 -5.20
N GLN A 36 -3.91 -0.56 -6.13
CA GLN A 36 -5.02 0.34 -5.85
C GLN A 36 -6.37 -0.39 -5.95
N ILE A 37 -7.24 -0.15 -4.98
CA ILE A 37 -8.57 -0.75 -4.92
C ILE A 37 -9.54 0.02 -5.81
N ILE A 38 -10.25 -0.71 -6.66
CA ILE A 38 -11.42 -0.24 -7.40
C ILE A 38 -12.66 -0.45 -6.52
N TYR A 39 -13.43 0.60 -6.32
CA TYR A 39 -14.72 0.55 -5.64
C TYR A 39 -15.73 1.48 -6.34
N ARG A 40 -16.99 1.39 -5.91
CA ARG A 40 -18.12 2.15 -6.47
C ARG A 40 -18.09 3.61 -5.99
N GLY A 41 -17.26 4.43 -6.62
CA GLY A 41 -17.07 5.84 -6.32
C GLY A 41 -15.90 6.41 -7.12
N ASN A 42 -15.39 7.59 -6.72
CA ASN A 42 -14.17 8.12 -7.32
C ASN A 42 -12.93 7.45 -6.73
N TRP A 43 -12.64 6.23 -7.16
CA TRP A 43 -11.56 5.39 -6.65
C TRP A 43 -10.16 5.80 -7.15
N ASP A 44 -10.07 6.59 -8.22
CA ASP A 44 -8.81 7.08 -8.79
C ASP A 44 -8.73 8.62 -8.92
N PRO A 45 -8.80 9.36 -7.80
CA PRO A 45 -8.71 10.81 -7.82
C PRO A 45 -7.31 11.31 -8.20
N ARG A 46 -6.29 10.45 -8.15
CA ARG A 46 -4.87 10.77 -8.42
C ARG A 46 -4.20 9.71 -9.33
N PRO A 47 -4.55 9.64 -10.63
CA PRO A 47 -4.10 8.56 -11.51
C PRO A 47 -2.58 8.43 -11.68
N ARG A 48 -1.83 9.51 -11.43
CA ARG A 48 -0.37 9.58 -11.61
C ARG A 48 0.43 9.51 -10.31
N ALA A 49 -0.22 9.31 -9.15
CA ALA A 49 0.42 9.33 -7.84
C ALA A 49 1.48 8.23 -7.64
N SER A 50 1.20 7.01 -8.12
CA SER A 50 2.02 5.82 -7.83
C SER A 50 3.41 5.89 -8.48
N ARG A 51 3.49 6.41 -9.72
CA ARG A 51 4.72 6.37 -10.55
C ARG A 51 5.90 7.02 -9.84
N ARG A 52 5.72 8.23 -9.32
CA ARG A 52 6.83 8.96 -8.70
C ARG A 52 7.20 8.42 -7.33
N LEU A 53 6.22 7.93 -6.56
CA LEU A 53 6.48 7.24 -5.30
C LEU A 53 7.31 5.97 -5.55
N LEU A 54 6.95 5.15 -6.54
CA LEU A 54 7.67 3.94 -6.92
C LEU A 54 9.10 4.24 -7.38
N SER A 55 9.29 5.28 -8.20
CA SER A 55 10.62 5.77 -8.56
C SER A 55 11.43 6.22 -7.33
N SER A 56 10.79 6.90 -6.38
CA SER A 56 11.47 7.33 -5.15
C SER A 56 11.86 6.14 -4.26
N LEU A 57 11.03 5.10 -4.19
CA LEU A 57 11.35 3.84 -3.49
C LEU A 57 12.55 3.14 -4.11
N ASP A 58 12.57 3.00 -5.43
CA ASP A 58 13.65 2.34 -6.18
C ASP A 58 15.00 3.06 -6.03
N ILE A 59 14.99 4.40 -6.05
CA ILE A 59 16.21 5.21 -5.95
C ILE A 59 16.72 5.29 -4.50
N ARG A 60 15.81 5.40 -3.53
CA ARG A 60 16.17 5.74 -2.14
C ARG A 60 16.31 4.51 -1.24
N THR A 61 15.81 3.35 -1.65
CA THR A 61 15.80 2.13 -0.82
C THR A 61 16.26 0.92 -1.63
N SER A 62 16.48 -0.21 -0.95
CA SER A 62 16.76 -1.50 -1.62
C SER A 62 15.48 -2.28 -1.98
N VAL A 63 14.30 -1.69 -1.81
CA VAL A 63 13.03 -2.32 -2.19
C VAL A 63 12.96 -2.38 -3.71
N ARG A 64 12.90 -3.60 -4.26
CA ARG A 64 12.62 -3.79 -5.68
C ARG A 64 11.16 -3.49 -5.94
N VAL A 65 10.87 -2.61 -6.88
CA VAL A 65 9.50 -2.21 -7.22
C VAL A 65 9.06 -2.73 -8.58
N SER A 66 7.77 -2.97 -8.73
CA SER A 66 7.10 -2.99 -10.02
C SER A 66 6.60 -1.57 -10.29
N PHE A 67 6.99 -0.99 -11.43
CA PHE A 67 6.57 0.37 -11.82
C PHE A 67 5.13 0.42 -12.30
N ASP A 68 4.56 -0.72 -12.67
CA ASP A 68 3.17 -0.82 -13.08
C ASP A 68 2.28 -0.83 -11.84
N ARG A 69 1.46 0.24 -11.70
CA ARG A 69 0.35 0.25 -10.77
C ARG A 69 -0.60 -0.91 -11.09
N LYS A 70 -0.94 -1.70 -10.07
CA LYS A 70 -1.98 -2.72 -10.17
C LYS A 70 -3.31 -2.13 -9.68
N THR A 71 -4.40 -2.59 -10.27
CA THR A 71 -5.76 -2.22 -9.85
C THR A 71 -6.56 -3.48 -9.63
N LEU A 72 -7.24 -3.59 -8.50
CA LEU A 72 -7.97 -4.80 -8.10
C LEU A 72 -9.34 -4.40 -7.55
N ASN A 73 -10.36 -5.21 -7.83
CA ASN A 73 -11.60 -5.14 -7.06
C ASN A 73 -11.35 -5.81 -5.69
N ILE A 74 -12.10 -5.42 -4.66
CA ILE A 74 -12.00 -6.07 -3.34
C ILE A 74 -12.27 -7.57 -3.44
N THR A 75 -13.22 -7.98 -4.29
CA THR A 75 -13.61 -9.38 -4.52
C THR A 75 -12.62 -10.20 -5.33
N ASP A 76 -11.55 -9.58 -5.85
CA ASP A 76 -10.57 -10.25 -6.70
C ASP A 76 -9.83 -11.37 -5.93
N PRO A 77 -9.74 -12.61 -6.49
CA PRO A 77 -8.89 -13.68 -5.96
C PRO A 77 -7.46 -13.26 -5.62
N ASP A 78 -6.87 -12.39 -6.43
CA ASP A 78 -5.47 -11.99 -6.33
C ASP A 78 -5.21 -10.97 -5.21
N LEU A 79 -6.25 -10.47 -4.53
CA LEU A 79 -6.14 -9.52 -3.41
C LEU A 79 -5.10 -9.98 -2.36
N PHE A 80 -5.09 -11.27 -2.05
CA PHE A 80 -4.22 -11.85 -1.02
C PHE A 80 -2.76 -12.03 -1.46
N LEU A 81 -2.44 -11.84 -2.73
CA LEU A 81 -1.05 -11.89 -3.22
C LEU A 81 -0.27 -10.63 -2.82
N TYR A 82 -0.96 -9.53 -2.53
CA TYR A 82 -0.34 -8.23 -2.33
C TYR A 82 -0.47 -7.79 -0.88
N PRO A 83 0.64 -7.65 -0.13
CA PRO A 83 0.58 -7.28 1.29
C PRO A 83 0.14 -5.82 1.52
N PHE A 84 0.15 -4.98 0.46
CA PHE A 84 -0.19 -3.57 0.50
C PHE A 84 -1.34 -3.29 -0.46
N LEU A 85 -2.36 -2.58 0.04
CA LEU A 85 -3.44 -2.01 -0.77
C LEU A 85 -3.51 -0.50 -0.54
N TYR A 86 -3.81 0.25 -1.60
CA TYR A 86 -4.07 1.67 -1.58
C TYR A 86 -5.54 1.93 -1.91
N LEU A 87 -6.22 2.71 -1.09
CA LEU A 87 -7.61 3.11 -1.27
C LEU A 87 -7.66 4.62 -1.18
N ALA A 88 -8.02 5.29 -2.27
CA ALA A 88 -8.15 6.73 -2.31
C ALA A 88 -9.55 7.15 -2.68
N GLY A 89 -9.99 8.28 -2.14
CA GLY A 89 -11.25 8.93 -2.51
C GLY A 89 -11.24 10.41 -2.19
N ASP A 90 -12.22 11.14 -2.70
CA ASP A 90 -12.37 12.58 -2.48
C ASP A 90 -13.82 13.02 -2.23
N ARG A 91 -14.76 12.08 -2.25
CA ARG A 91 -16.20 12.31 -2.13
C ARG A 91 -16.93 11.04 -1.69
N GLU A 92 -18.26 11.14 -1.60
CA GLU A 92 -19.12 10.02 -1.27
C GLU A 92 -19.01 8.86 -2.27
N PHE A 93 -19.29 7.65 -1.77
CA PHE A 93 -19.23 6.41 -2.52
C PHE A 93 -20.30 5.43 -2.06
N ASP A 94 -20.62 4.45 -2.91
CA ASP A 94 -21.58 3.42 -2.55
C ASP A 94 -20.96 2.51 -1.49
N PRO A 95 -21.67 2.23 -0.38
CA PRO A 95 -21.17 1.35 0.68
C PRO A 95 -20.66 0.01 0.16
N PHE A 96 -19.70 -0.57 0.88
CA PHE A 96 -19.21 -1.90 0.54
C PHE A 96 -20.30 -2.94 0.79
N THR A 97 -20.32 -3.97 -0.04
CA THR A 97 -21.15 -5.14 0.19
C THR A 97 -20.62 -5.95 1.36
N ASP A 98 -21.46 -6.78 1.98
CA ASP A 98 -21.03 -7.64 3.08
C ASP A 98 -19.89 -8.60 2.68
N GLU A 99 -19.86 -9.03 1.42
CA GLU A 99 -18.77 -9.87 0.91
C GLU A 99 -17.45 -9.10 0.83
N GLU A 100 -17.48 -7.86 0.31
CA GLU A 100 -16.31 -6.99 0.28
C GLU A 100 -15.78 -6.71 1.68
N ARG A 101 -16.67 -6.40 2.65
CA ARG A 101 -16.29 -6.18 4.05
C ARG A 101 -15.66 -7.42 4.68
N LYS A 102 -16.27 -8.60 4.51
CA LYS A 102 -15.73 -9.88 5.00
C LYS A 102 -14.35 -10.17 4.41
N ARG A 103 -14.16 -9.87 3.13
CA ARG A 103 -12.91 -10.11 2.43
C ARG A 103 -11.80 -9.16 2.86
N LEU A 104 -12.08 -7.87 3.01
CA LEU A 104 -11.15 -6.90 3.60
C LEU A 104 -10.80 -7.26 5.04
N ARG A 105 -11.79 -7.65 5.86
CA ARG A 105 -11.55 -8.13 7.23
C ARG A 105 -10.58 -9.31 7.23
N ARG A 106 -10.78 -10.29 6.37
CA ARG A 106 -9.89 -11.44 6.21
C ARG A 106 -8.49 -11.02 5.75
N PHE A 107 -8.40 -10.13 4.76
CA PHE A 107 -7.13 -9.59 4.26
C PHE A 107 -6.30 -8.95 5.37
N LEU A 108 -6.92 -8.04 6.14
CA LEU A 108 -6.28 -7.33 7.24
C LEU A 108 -5.80 -8.31 8.32
N ARG A 109 -6.65 -9.26 8.73
CA ARG A 109 -6.33 -10.29 9.73
C ARG A 109 -5.22 -11.25 9.28
N LEU A 110 -5.01 -11.44 7.98
CA LEU A 110 -3.95 -12.30 7.43
C LEU A 110 -2.61 -11.58 7.22
N GLY A 111 -2.44 -10.37 7.73
CA GLY A 111 -1.17 -9.63 7.63
C GLY A 111 -1.19 -8.51 6.62
N GLY A 112 -2.25 -8.36 5.83
CA GLY A 112 -2.39 -7.29 4.86
C GLY A 112 -2.51 -5.91 5.51
N THR A 113 -2.02 -4.88 4.81
CA THR A 113 -2.17 -3.48 5.22
C THR A 113 -2.85 -2.67 4.13
N VAL A 114 -3.82 -1.83 4.53
CA VAL A 114 -4.49 -0.87 3.65
C VAL A 114 -4.06 0.54 4.02
N LEU A 115 -3.49 1.29 3.06
CA LEU A 115 -3.33 2.73 3.13
C LEU A 115 -4.57 3.39 2.53
N ILE A 116 -5.32 4.09 3.36
CA ILE A 116 -6.46 4.90 3.00
C ILE A 116 -6.00 6.36 2.90
N ASP A 117 -6.31 7.02 1.79
CA ASP A 117 -5.93 8.40 1.51
C ASP A 117 -7.15 9.22 1.11
N ASP A 118 -7.62 10.08 2.02
CA ASP A 118 -8.59 11.11 1.69
C ASP A 118 -7.90 12.24 0.95
N THR A 119 -8.25 12.36 -0.33
CA THR A 119 -7.67 13.31 -1.28
C THR A 119 -8.54 14.56 -1.48
N SER A 120 -9.65 14.70 -0.74
CA SER A 120 -10.48 15.92 -0.73
C SER A 120 -9.67 17.14 -0.27
N GLY A 121 -8.81 16.92 0.73
CA GLY A 121 -8.10 17.99 1.42
C GLY A 121 -9.04 18.90 2.22
N GLU A 122 -10.10 18.33 2.76
CA GLU A 122 -11.10 19.00 3.62
C GLU A 122 -11.09 18.37 5.02
N GLU A 123 -11.41 19.17 6.04
CA GLU A 123 -11.45 18.67 7.42
C GLU A 123 -12.61 17.70 7.66
N ASN A 124 -13.78 17.99 7.06
CA ASN A 124 -15.02 17.23 7.22
C ASN A 124 -15.55 16.75 5.86
N SER A 125 -14.76 15.93 5.16
CA SER A 125 -15.16 15.40 3.86
C SER A 125 -16.25 14.33 3.99
N THR A 126 -17.07 14.15 2.95
CA THR A 126 -18.05 13.06 2.90
C THR A 126 -17.35 11.69 2.81
N PHE A 127 -16.19 11.63 2.17
CA PHE A 127 -15.35 10.44 2.13
C PHE A 127 -14.88 10.02 3.54
N ASP A 128 -14.42 10.95 4.36
CA ASP A 128 -13.99 10.69 5.75
C ASP A 128 -15.13 10.08 6.58
N THR A 129 -16.33 10.62 6.43
CA THR A 129 -17.51 10.13 7.14
C THR A 129 -17.79 8.66 6.80
N GLN A 130 -17.90 8.35 5.50
CA GLN A 130 -18.24 7.00 5.04
C GLN A 130 -17.12 5.99 5.25
N ILE A 131 -15.85 6.36 5.04
CA ILE A 131 -14.76 5.41 5.23
C ILE A 131 -14.60 5.02 6.70
N ARG A 132 -14.88 5.93 7.64
CA ARG A 132 -14.92 5.60 9.07
C ARG A 132 -16.04 4.62 9.40
N GLU A 133 -17.21 4.75 8.76
CA GLU A 133 -18.31 3.79 8.90
C GLU A 133 -17.90 2.42 8.36
N GLU A 134 -17.33 2.36 7.16
CA GLU A 134 -16.85 1.11 6.59
C GLU A 134 -15.78 0.44 7.46
N ILE A 135 -14.83 1.21 8.03
CA ILE A 135 -13.83 0.65 8.96
C ILE A 135 -14.50 0.04 10.20
N ARG A 136 -15.53 0.67 10.77
CA ARG A 136 -16.27 0.12 11.91
C ARG A 136 -17.00 -1.17 11.54
N GLU A 137 -17.57 -1.26 10.35
CA GLU A 137 -18.22 -2.49 9.87
C GLU A 137 -17.21 -3.59 9.54
N ILE A 138 -16.03 -3.24 9.01
CA ILE A 138 -14.97 -4.20 8.67
C ILE A 138 -14.26 -4.73 9.93
N LEU A 139 -13.98 -3.89 10.92
CA LEU A 139 -13.29 -4.26 12.17
C LEU A 139 -13.98 -3.65 13.39
N PRO A 140 -15.17 -4.14 13.79
CA PRO A 140 -15.92 -3.54 14.90
C PRO A 140 -15.21 -3.66 16.24
N GLU A 141 -14.29 -4.63 16.37
CA GLU A 141 -13.51 -4.85 17.60
C GLU A 141 -12.31 -3.88 17.73
N TYR A 142 -11.86 -3.27 16.63
CA TYR A 142 -10.63 -2.48 16.59
C TYR A 142 -10.91 -1.05 16.11
N PRO A 143 -10.98 -0.07 17.02
CA PRO A 143 -11.32 1.30 16.67
C PRO A 143 -10.19 1.98 15.87
N LEU A 144 -10.59 2.80 14.89
CA LEU A 144 -9.69 3.74 14.24
C LEU A 144 -9.29 4.83 15.23
N LYS A 145 -8.00 4.93 15.54
CA LYS A 145 -7.44 5.88 16.52
C LYS A 145 -6.28 6.65 15.91
N GLN A 146 -5.98 7.83 16.45
CA GLN A 146 -4.75 8.54 16.11
C GLN A 146 -3.52 7.68 16.46
N LEU A 147 -2.59 7.55 15.51
CA LEU A 147 -1.31 6.89 15.75
C LEU A 147 -0.42 7.80 16.61
N PRO A 148 0.24 7.24 17.66
CA PRO A 148 1.21 7.99 18.46
C PRO A 148 2.35 8.54 17.61
N ARG A 149 2.97 9.65 18.03
CA ARG A 149 4.11 10.25 17.31
C ARG A 149 5.32 9.32 17.28
N GLU A 150 5.45 8.48 18.29
CA GLU A 150 6.54 7.52 18.47
C GLU A 150 6.31 6.20 17.71
N HIS A 151 5.18 6.08 17.01
CA HIS A 151 4.81 4.90 16.26
C HIS A 151 5.91 4.49 15.26
N VAL A 152 6.15 3.18 15.11
CA VAL A 152 7.26 2.63 14.32
C VAL A 152 7.23 3.11 12.87
N LEU A 153 6.04 3.33 12.31
CA LEU A 153 5.83 3.92 10.99
C LEU A 153 6.63 5.23 10.80
N PHE A 154 6.64 6.14 11.77
CA PHE A 154 7.35 7.43 11.65
C PHE A 154 8.87 7.33 11.72
N LYS A 155 9.43 6.14 11.99
CA LYS A 155 10.87 5.85 12.03
C LYS A 155 11.25 4.60 11.22
N SER A 156 10.37 4.17 10.30
CA SER A 156 10.57 2.95 9.52
C SER A 156 11.64 3.08 8.44
N PHE A 157 11.94 4.28 7.94
CA PHE A 157 13.09 4.50 7.06
C PHE A 157 13.72 5.88 7.30
N TYR A 158 12.91 6.94 7.20
CA TYR A 158 13.21 8.28 7.66
C TYR A 158 12.67 8.50 9.07
N LEU A 159 13.29 9.42 9.82
CA LEU A 159 12.72 9.95 11.05
C LEU A 159 11.77 11.11 10.72
N LEU A 160 10.50 10.97 11.10
CA LEU A 160 9.44 11.93 10.91
C LEU A 160 8.77 12.24 12.25
N HIS A 161 8.25 13.46 12.40
CA HIS A 161 7.59 13.90 13.64
C HIS A 161 6.09 14.17 13.47
N SER A 162 5.61 14.18 12.23
CA SER A 162 4.22 14.44 11.87
C SER A 162 3.88 13.78 10.53
N ALA A 163 2.58 13.61 10.30
CA ALA A 163 2.07 13.27 8.99
C ALA A 163 2.14 14.47 8.04
N SER A 164 2.39 14.19 6.77
CA SER A 164 2.45 15.20 5.71
C SER A 164 1.62 14.72 4.50
N GLY A 165 1.55 15.54 3.45
CA GLY A 165 0.81 15.27 2.23
C GLY A 165 0.72 16.53 1.37
N ARG A 166 -0.16 16.56 0.38
CA ARG A 166 -0.38 17.78 -0.42
C ARG A 166 -0.98 18.89 0.43
N LYS A 167 -1.94 18.56 1.29
CA LYS A 167 -2.45 19.48 2.31
C LYS A 167 -2.11 18.98 3.70
N ILE A 168 -2.07 19.86 4.68
CA ILE A 168 -2.00 19.48 6.10
C ILE A 168 -3.37 19.71 6.72
N VAL A 169 -4.27 18.73 6.55
CA VAL A 169 -5.56 18.70 7.25
C VAL A 169 -5.33 18.24 8.68
N LYS A 170 -4.62 17.11 8.85
CA LYS A 170 -4.19 16.60 10.16
C LYS A 170 -2.69 16.35 10.21
N PRO A 171 -1.97 16.81 11.24
CA PRO A 171 -0.54 16.56 11.37
C PRO A 171 -0.22 15.14 11.89
N TYR A 172 -1.19 14.23 11.91
CA TYR A 172 -1.06 12.86 12.37
C TYR A 172 -1.75 11.90 11.41
N LEU A 173 -1.40 10.62 11.48
CA LEU A 173 -2.12 9.54 10.83
C LEU A 173 -3.08 8.91 11.85
N GLU A 174 -4.17 8.36 11.34
CA GLU A 174 -5.04 7.48 12.11
C GLU A 174 -4.79 6.04 11.67
N GLY A 175 -5.09 5.06 12.51
CA GLY A 175 -4.93 3.67 12.14
C GLY A 175 -5.69 2.70 13.04
N VAL A 176 -5.80 1.48 12.53
CA VAL A 176 -6.37 0.34 13.26
C VAL A 176 -5.23 -0.63 13.56
N THR A 177 -4.96 -0.82 14.84
CA THR A 177 -3.85 -1.65 15.33
C THR A 177 -4.39 -2.91 15.99
N PHE A 178 -3.87 -4.06 15.59
CA PHE A 178 -4.07 -5.32 16.31
C PHE A 178 -3.08 -5.37 17.46
N GLU A 179 -3.59 -5.12 18.67
CA GLU A 179 -2.77 -4.93 19.88
C GLU A 179 -1.92 -6.16 20.22
N ASP A 180 -2.43 -7.38 19.95
CA ASP A 180 -1.72 -8.64 20.18
C ASP A 180 -0.46 -8.81 19.32
N GLU A 181 -0.43 -8.17 18.14
CA GLU A 181 0.67 -8.23 17.16
C GLU A 181 1.50 -6.93 17.14
N ASP A 182 1.07 -5.89 17.87
CA ASP A 182 1.55 -4.51 17.76
C ASP A 182 1.55 -4.00 16.31
N ARG A 183 0.62 -4.49 15.46
CA ARG A 183 0.62 -4.27 14.01
C ARG A 183 -0.54 -3.39 13.56
N THR A 184 -0.23 -2.29 12.89
CA THR A 184 -1.22 -1.41 12.27
C THR A 184 -1.60 -1.92 10.88
N SER A 185 -2.84 -2.37 10.72
CA SER A 185 -3.35 -2.96 9.48
C SER A 185 -4.09 -1.97 8.60
N ILE A 186 -4.66 -0.91 9.18
CA ILE A 186 -5.23 0.21 8.42
C ILE A 186 -4.43 1.45 8.78
N ILE A 187 -3.94 2.16 7.78
CA ILE A 187 -3.28 3.46 7.91
C ILE A 187 -4.15 4.46 7.15
N TYR A 188 -4.59 5.52 7.83
CA TYR A 188 -5.46 6.53 7.24
C TYR A 188 -4.82 7.92 7.29
N SER A 189 -4.73 8.52 6.10
CA SER A 189 -4.26 9.88 5.87
C SER A 189 -5.39 10.76 5.35
N ARG A 190 -5.51 11.97 5.90
CA ARG A 190 -6.39 13.04 5.40
C ARG A 190 -5.67 14.14 4.62
N ASN A 191 -4.40 13.90 4.30
CA ASN A 191 -3.51 14.93 3.80
C ASN A 191 -3.31 14.89 2.28
N ASP A 192 -4.05 14.04 1.55
CA ASP A 192 -3.90 13.87 0.11
C ASP A 192 -2.45 13.54 -0.29
N LEU A 193 -1.99 12.36 0.13
CA LEU A 193 -0.66 11.85 -0.19
C LEU A 193 -0.50 11.70 -1.71
N GLY A 194 -1.51 11.15 -2.38
CA GLY A 194 -1.52 10.96 -3.82
C GLY A 194 -1.29 12.26 -4.59
N GLY A 195 -1.88 13.38 -4.13
CA GLY A 195 -1.65 14.70 -4.70
C GLY A 195 -0.20 15.18 -4.56
N ALA A 196 0.48 14.87 -3.46
CA ALA A 196 1.88 15.25 -3.27
C ALA A 196 2.82 14.47 -4.20
N TRP A 197 2.47 13.20 -4.48
CA TRP A 197 3.26 12.31 -5.33
C TRP A 197 3.01 12.48 -6.83
N SER A 198 2.00 13.26 -7.22
CA SER A 198 1.55 13.32 -8.61
C SER A 198 2.38 14.28 -9.48
N GLU A 199 2.94 13.75 -10.57
CA GLU A 199 3.61 14.50 -11.65
C GLU A 199 2.78 14.46 -12.94
N ASP A 200 2.84 15.54 -13.74
CA ASP A 200 2.29 15.57 -15.08
C ASP A 200 3.20 14.84 -16.08
N GLU A 201 2.81 14.82 -17.35
CA GLU A 201 3.57 14.13 -18.41
C GLU A 201 4.92 14.78 -18.71
N PHE A 202 5.12 16.01 -18.25
CA PHE A 202 6.34 16.79 -18.43
C PHE A 202 7.23 16.77 -17.18
N GLY A 203 6.88 15.97 -16.15
CA GLY A 203 7.63 15.87 -14.90
C GLY A 203 7.44 17.06 -13.96
N ARG A 204 6.41 17.88 -14.16
CA ARG A 204 6.05 18.97 -13.25
C ARG A 204 5.05 18.46 -12.22
N TRP A 205 5.12 18.98 -11.00
CA TRP A 205 4.14 18.65 -9.97
C TRP A 205 2.73 19.05 -10.39
N GLN A 206 1.79 18.11 -10.36
CA GLN A 206 0.40 18.39 -10.77
C GLN A 206 -0.33 19.29 -9.78
N TYR A 207 0.07 19.21 -8.51
CA TYR A 207 -0.56 19.95 -7.43
C TYR A 207 0.48 20.56 -6.50
N GLU A 208 0.20 21.77 -6.05
CA GLU A 208 0.99 22.45 -5.04
C GLU A 208 0.77 21.84 -3.66
N CYS A 209 1.85 21.72 -2.88
CA CYS A 209 1.77 21.33 -1.48
C CYS A 209 1.60 22.58 -0.61
N ILE A 210 0.54 22.61 0.19
CA ILE A 210 0.15 23.77 1.01
C ILE A 210 0.06 23.33 2.47
N PRO A 211 0.57 24.13 3.43
CA PRO A 211 1.21 25.44 3.25
C PRO A 211 2.73 25.40 2.97
N GLY A 212 3.38 24.24 3.10
CA GLY A 212 4.84 24.15 3.18
C GLY A 212 5.60 23.92 1.87
N GLY A 213 4.94 23.98 0.71
CA GLY A 213 5.58 23.87 -0.60
C GLY A 213 6.40 22.60 -0.79
N GLU A 214 7.56 22.73 -1.43
CA GLU A 214 8.41 21.59 -1.79
C GLU A 214 9.02 20.87 -0.58
N ALA A 215 9.27 21.57 0.53
CA ALA A 215 9.73 20.93 1.77
C ALA A 215 8.66 19.98 2.34
N GLN A 216 7.39 20.40 2.28
CA GLN A 216 6.26 19.55 2.66
C GLN A 216 6.11 18.36 1.70
N ARG A 217 6.29 18.58 0.39
CA ARG A 217 6.26 17.50 -0.60
C ARG A 217 7.32 16.42 -0.29
N GLU A 218 8.55 16.83 0.00
CA GLU A 218 9.61 15.90 0.38
C GLU A 218 9.24 15.09 1.63
N LEU A 219 8.62 15.72 2.66
CA LEU A 219 8.11 15.00 3.82
C LEU A 219 7.00 14.00 3.46
N ALA A 220 6.13 14.33 2.51
CA ALA A 220 5.09 13.41 2.01
C ALA A 220 5.70 12.21 1.27
N PHE A 221 6.78 12.39 0.51
CA PHE A 221 7.52 11.27 -0.09
C PHE A 221 8.19 10.40 0.97
N ARG A 222 8.85 11.01 1.96
CA ARG A 222 9.45 10.26 3.08
C ARG A 222 8.41 9.46 3.85
N LEU A 223 7.21 10.02 4.05
CA LEU A 223 6.10 9.34 4.69
C LEU A 223 5.61 8.15 3.86
N GLY A 224 5.45 8.30 2.55
CA GLY A 224 5.11 7.19 1.65
C GLY A 224 6.14 6.07 1.69
N ILE A 225 7.44 6.41 1.67
CA ILE A 225 8.53 5.43 1.80
C ILE A 225 8.47 4.72 3.15
N ASN A 226 8.27 5.46 4.23
CA ASN A 226 8.13 4.89 5.57
C ASN A 226 6.96 3.91 5.66
N ILE A 227 5.80 4.24 5.08
CA ILE A 227 4.63 3.36 5.05
C ILE A 227 4.97 2.07 4.31
N VAL A 228 5.56 2.15 3.13
CA VAL A 228 5.92 0.95 2.34
C VAL A 228 6.94 0.08 3.07
N VAL A 229 7.98 0.69 3.65
CA VAL A 229 8.99 -0.05 4.43
C VAL A 229 8.38 -0.66 5.69
N TYR A 230 7.48 0.04 6.38
CA TYR A 230 6.74 -0.51 7.52
C TYR A 230 5.94 -1.76 7.11
N VAL A 231 5.20 -1.70 5.99
CA VAL A 231 4.41 -2.83 5.50
C VAL A 231 5.30 -4.03 5.10
N LEU A 232 6.45 -3.78 4.49
CA LEU A 232 7.34 -4.85 4.03
C LEU A 232 8.21 -5.47 5.14
N THR A 233 8.48 -4.73 6.21
CA THR A 233 9.37 -5.20 7.30
C THR A 233 8.64 -5.51 8.60
N GLY A 234 7.35 -5.17 8.70
CA GLY A 234 6.57 -5.31 9.93
C GLY A 234 7.22 -4.60 11.11
N ASN A 235 7.17 -5.24 12.28
CA ASN A 235 7.67 -4.68 13.54
C ASN A 235 9.15 -4.97 13.85
N TYR A 236 9.90 -5.53 12.90
CA TYR A 236 11.31 -5.92 13.08
C TYR A 236 12.20 -4.81 13.68
N LYS A 237 11.91 -3.53 13.38
CA LYS A 237 12.67 -2.38 13.91
C LYS A 237 12.42 -2.09 15.39
N LYS A 238 11.26 -2.46 15.95
CA LYS A 238 11.02 -2.36 17.40
C LYS A 238 11.75 -3.50 18.13
N ASP A 239 11.77 -4.68 17.53
CA ASP A 239 12.45 -5.86 18.09
C ASP A 239 13.97 -5.66 18.19
N GLN A 240 14.58 -5.01 17.19
CA GLN A 240 16.01 -4.66 17.25
C GLN A 240 16.36 -3.71 18.40
N ILE A 241 15.47 -2.77 18.75
CA ILE A 241 15.70 -1.84 19.87
C ILE A 241 15.58 -2.58 21.23
N HIS A 242 14.81 -3.67 21.30
CA HIS A 242 14.71 -4.54 22.47
C HIS A 242 15.76 -5.66 22.54
N THR A 243 16.65 -5.78 21.53
CA THR A 243 17.68 -6.83 21.47
C THR A 243 18.82 -6.75 22.51
N PRO A 244 19.11 -5.64 23.25
CA PRO A 244 20.13 -5.70 24.30
C PRO A 244 19.81 -6.72 25.41
N PHE A 245 18.54 -7.07 25.62
CA PHE A 245 18.12 -7.97 26.70
C PHE A 245 18.17 -9.46 26.34
N ILE A 246 18.08 -9.81 25.05
CA ILE A 246 18.02 -11.22 24.62
C ILE A 246 19.43 -11.84 24.61
N ARG A 247 20.47 -11.09 24.23
CA ARG A 247 21.86 -11.59 24.28
C ARG A 247 22.41 -11.82 25.69
N GLN A 248 21.84 -11.21 26.72
CA GLN A 248 22.29 -11.42 28.10
C GLN A 248 21.79 -12.73 28.71
N ARG A 249 20.73 -13.34 28.18
CA ARG A 249 20.21 -14.65 28.67
C ARG A 249 20.87 -15.86 28.01
N GLU A 250 21.45 -15.69 26.82
CA GLU A 250 22.20 -16.74 26.13
C GLU A 250 23.66 -16.86 26.59
N MET A 251 24.20 -15.86 27.31
CA MET A 251 25.55 -15.92 27.89
C MET A 251 25.57 -16.35 29.38
N SER A 252 24.42 -16.74 29.94
CA SER A 252 24.28 -17.18 31.33
C SER A 252 23.80 -18.63 31.48
N LEU A 253 23.91 -19.43 30.40
CA LEU A 253 23.80 -20.90 30.40
C LEU A 253 25.10 -21.49 29.85
#